data_AF-A0A7W7G401-F1
#
_entry.id   AF-A0A7W7G401-F1
#
_cell.length_a   1.000
_cell.length_b   1.000
_cell.length_c   1.000
_cell.angle_alpha   90.00
_cell.angle_beta   90.00
_cell.angle_gamma   90.00
#
_symmetry.space_group_name_H-M   'P 1'
#
loop_
_entity.id
_entity.type
_entity.pdbx_description
1 polymer ?
#
loop_
_entity_poly.entity_id
_entity_poly.type
_entity_poly.pdbx_seq_one_letter_code
_entity_poly.pdbx_strand_id
1 'polypeptide(L)'
;MLPEIGGAPVKNTINGVDRTGSAYAVVDPVGRFVDIGLRPGWWPALGPVRVAAALVEALEAARMQAALAPLVQRGEGRDRARSRITAAYRLIDEGREQPALQVIIGPRGLFRLHVRGGRVDGAEVGPVTPADTERIAADARDVLTELAGGRVGARYAPAG
;
A
#
# COMPACT_ATOMS: atom_id res chain seq x y z
N MET A 1 -1.74 16.99 -23.68
CA MET A 1 -3.14 17.21 -23.26
C MET A 1 -3.56 15.98 -22.46
N LEU A 2 -3.55 16.07 -21.13
CA LEU A 2 -3.96 14.98 -20.24
C LEU A 2 -5.49 15.03 -20.11
N PRO A 3 -6.20 13.89 -20.06
CA PRO A 3 -7.64 13.92 -19.79
C PRO A 3 -7.87 14.27 -18.31
N GLU A 4 -8.72 15.26 -18.08
CA GLU A 4 -9.23 15.58 -16.74
C GLU A 4 -10.20 14.49 -16.31
N ILE A 5 -9.80 13.70 -15.31
CA ILE A 5 -10.69 12.77 -14.62
C ILE A 5 -11.47 13.60 -13.60
N GLY A 6 -12.74 13.87 -13.93
CA GLY A 6 -13.69 14.55 -13.06
C GLY A 6 -13.96 13.77 -11.77
N GLY A 7 -13.31 14.20 -10.70
CA GLY A 7 -13.66 13.94 -9.31
C GLY A 7 -13.19 15.15 -8.51
N ALA A 8 -14.04 15.70 -7.64
CA ALA A 8 -13.70 16.87 -6.82
C ALA A 8 -12.29 16.71 -6.21
N PRO A 9 -11.48 17.77 -6.12
CA PRO A 9 -10.15 17.65 -5.53
C PRO A 9 -10.33 17.18 -4.10
N VAL A 10 -9.96 15.92 -3.82
CA VAL A 10 -9.88 15.41 -2.46
C VAL A 10 -8.69 16.14 -1.85
N LYS A 11 -8.94 17.35 -1.32
CA LYS A 11 -7.94 18.31 -0.85
C LYS A 11 -7.11 17.84 0.35
N ASN A 12 -7.22 16.56 0.72
CA ASN A 12 -6.64 15.95 1.90
C ASN A 12 -6.14 14.52 1.60
N THR A 13 -5.50 14.29 0.45
CA THR A 13 -4.80 13.02 0.21
C THR A 13 -3.28 13.20 0.21
N ILE A 14 -2.59 12.13 0.57
CA ILE A 14 -1.14 12.06 0.67
C ILE A 14 -0.66 10.96 -0.27
N ASN A 15 0.29 11.32 -1.14
CA ASN A 15 0.79 10.45 -2.20
C ASN A 15 2.15 9.87 -1.82
N GLY A 16 2.26 8.54 -1.91
CA GLY A 16 3.53 7.83 -1.87
C GLY A 16 3.91 7.30 -3.24
N VAL A 17 5.20 7.18 -3.49
CA VAL A 17 5.76 6.53 -4.67
C VAL A 17 6.82 5.54 -4.23
N ASP A 18 6.98 4.46 -4.99
CA ASP A 18 8.09 3.54 -4.78
C ASP A 18 9.43 4.20 -5.16
N ARG A 19 10.54 3.50 -4.88
CA ARG A 19 11.89 4.02 -5.18
C ARG A 19 12.16 4.29 -6.66
N THR A 20 11.46 3.61 -7.57
CA THR A 20 11.61 3.82 -9.01
C THR A 20 10.66 4.87 -9.59
N GLY A 21 9.65 5.29 -8.82
CA GLY A 21 8.55 6.14 -9.29
C GLY A 21 7.54 5.42 -10.18
N SER A 22 7.64 4.10 -10.34
CA SER A 22 6.80 3.27 -11.20
C SER A 22 5.48 2.87 -10.54
N ALA A 23 5.40 2.85 -9.21
CA ALA A 23 4.18 2.60 -8.45
C ALA A 23 3.83 3.82 -7.61
N TYR A 24 2.54 4.03 -7.39
CA TYR A 24 2.04 5.08 -6.50
C TYR A 24 0.93 4.53 -5.61
N ALA A 25 0.79 5.14 -4.44
CA ALA A 25 -0.34 4.92 -3.55
C ALA A 25 -0.83 6.26 -2.99
N VAL A 26 -2.12 6.30 -2.68
CA VAL A 26 -2.82 7.46 -2.14
C VAL A 26 -3.45 7.04 -0.83
N VAL A 27 -3.26 7.85 0.20
CA VAL A 27 -3.87 7.67 1.51
C VAL A 27 -4.54 8.96 1.98
N ASP A 28 -5.45 8.85 2.93
CA ASP A 28 -6.01 10.01 3.64
C ASP A 28 -5.01 10.56 4.68
N PRO A 29 -5.31 11.67 5.39
CA PRO A 29 -4.37 12.27 6.33
C PRO A 29 -4.06 11.40 7.55
N VAL A 30 -4.84 10.36 7.81
CA VAL A 30 -4.60 9.39 8.90
C VAL A 30 -3.97 8.10 8.40
N GLY A 31 -3.59 8.02 7.11
CA GLY A 31 -2.88 6.89 6.51
C GLY A 31 -3.80 5.73 6.06
N ARG A 32 -5.12 5.94 5.99
CA ARG A 32 -6.03 4.94 5.42
C ARG A 32 -5.93 4.93 3.91
N PHE A 33 -6.03 3.73 3.35
CA PHE A 33 -5.95 3.49 1.92
C PHE A 33 -7.05 4.24 1.15
N VAL A 34 -6.68 4.90 0.04
CA VAL A 34 -7.60 5.55 -0.89
C VAL A 34 -7.45 4.97 -2.29
N ASP A 35 -6.22 4.89 -2.82
CA ASP A 35 -5.97 4.36 -4.17
C ASP A 35 -4.53 3.84 -4.33
N ILE A 36 -4.30 3.01 -5.36
CA ILE A 36 -2.98 2.50 -5.75
C ILE A 36 -2.94 2.25 -7.25
N GLY A 37 -1.75 2.35 -7.85
CA GLY A 37 -1.56 1.97 -9.23
C GLY A 37 -0.12 1.96 -9.70
N LEU A 38 0.03 1.68 -10.98
CA LEU A 38 1.30 1.66 -11.70
C LEU A 38 1.32 2.77 -12.75
N ARG A 39 2.46 3.42 -12.90
CA ARG A 39 2.67 4.45 -13.92
C ARG A 39 3.01 3.83 -15.27
N PRO A 40 2.76 4.53 -16.38
CA PRO A 40 3.30 4.13 -17.69
C PRO A 40 4.81 3.87 -17.61
N GLY A 41 5.27 2.79 -18.23
CA GLY A 41 6.68 2.41 -18.22
C GLY A 41 7.15 1.61 -16.99
N TRP A 42 6.24 1.19 -16.10
CA TRP A 42 6.61 0.34 -14.98
C TRP A 42 7.23 -1.00 -15.41
N TRP A 43 6.81 -1.56 -16.55
CA TRP A 43 7.25 -2.87 -17.02
C TRP A 43 8.77 -2.97 -17.19
N PRO A 44 9.43 -2.09 -17.97
CA PRO A 44 10.90 -2.10 -18.07
C PRO A 44 11.61 -1.71 -16.77
N ALA A 45 10.97 -0.98 -15.86
CA ALA A 45 11.60 -0.51 -14.61
C ALA A 45 11.56 -1.55 -13.47
N LEU A 46 10.46 -2.29 -13.36
CA LEU A 46 10.20 -3.25 -12.28
C LEU A 46 10.29 -4.69 -12.76
N GLY A 47 9.81 -4.96 -13.97
CA GLY A 47 9.46 -6.30 -14.43
C GLY A 47 8.35 -6.94 -13.56
N PRO A 48 7.93 -8.18 -13.88
CA PRO A 48 6.85 -8.86 -13.15
C PRO A 48 7.21 -9.14 -11.67
N VAL A 49 8.49 -9.37 -11.38
CA VAL A 49 8.96 -9.80 -10.05
C VAL A 49 8.84 -8.68 -9.00
N ARG A 50 9.04 -7.42 -9.39
CA ARG A 50 9.11 -6.31 -8.42
C ARG A 50 7.81 -5.54 -8.25
N VAL A 51 6.75 -5.86 -9.00
CA VAL A 51 5.48 -5.13 -8.96
C VAL A 51 4.87 -5.13 -7.57
N ALA A 52 4.79 -6.31 -6.93
CA ALA A 52 4.24 -6.44 -5.59
C ALA A 52 5.01 -5.57 -4.58
N ALA A 53 6.34 -5.69 -4.58
CA ALA A 53 7.21 -4.91 -3.70
C ALA A 53 7.05 -3.40 -3.94
N ALA A 54 7.01 -2.95 -5.20
CA ALA A 54 6.85 -1.54 -5.53
C ALA A 54 5.50 -0.98 -5.06
N LEU A 55 4.41 -1.74 -5.21
CA LEU A 55 3.08 -1.34 -4.73
C LEU A 55 3.06 -1.20 -3.20
N VAL A 56 3.66 -2.14 -2.48
CA VAL A 56 3.78 -2.08 -1.01
C VAL A 56 4.67 -0.90 -0.58
N GLU A 57 5.82 -0.71 -1.21
CA GLU A 57 6.73 0.42 -0.94
C GLU A 57 6.01 1.77 -1.12
N ALA A 58 5.22 1.92 -2.20
CA ALA A 58 4.47 3.14 -2.44
C ALA A 58 3.42 3.41 -1.34
N LEU A 59 2.71 2.37 -0.89
CA LEU A 59 1.74 2.46 0.22
C LEU A 59 2.42 2.85 1.54
N GLU A 60 3.55 2.23 1.87
CA GLU A 60 4.32 2.55 3.06
C GLU A 60 4.86 3.98 3.01
N ALA A 61 5.34 4.42 1.85
CA ALA A 61 5.78 5.80 1.66
C ALA A 61 4.65 6.80 1.90
N ALA A 62 3.44 6.52 1.40
CA ALA A 62 2.26 7.36 1.60
C ALA A 62 1.88 7.43 3.09
N ARG A 63 1.84 6.29 3.78
CA ARG A 63 1.54 6.20 5.22
C ARG A 63 2.58 6.89 6.10
N MET A 64 3.86 6.75 5.75
CA MET A 64 4.94 7.44 6.45
C MET A 64 4.78 8.95 6.32
N GLN A 65 4.46 9.46 5.13
CA GLN A 65 4.19 10.89 4.94
C GLN A 65 2.96 11.36 5.75
N ALA A 66 1.89 10.57 5.81
CA ALA A 66 0.72 10.86 6.64
C ALA A 66 1.06 10.95 8.13
N ALA A 67 1.87 10.01 8.63
CA ALA A 67 2.33 10.03 10.02
C ALA A 67 3.25 11.22 10.33
N LEU A 68 4.05 11.66 9.35
CA LEU A 68 4.97 12.80 9.48
C LEU A 68 4.26 14.16 9.51
N ALA A 69 3.18 14.30 8.73
CA ALA A 69 2.48 15.57 8.53
C ALA A 69 2.18 16.33 9.84
N PRO A 70 1.57 15.73 10.89
CA PRO A 70 1.25 16.47 12.12
C PRO A 70 2.49 16.87 12.93
N LEU A 71 3.61 16.14 12.85
CA LEU A 71 4.84 16.48 13.57
C LEU A 71 5.56 17.66 12.91
N VAL A 72 5.64 17.64 11.58
CA VAL A 72 6.23 18.74 10.80
C VAL A 72 5.41 20.02 10.97
N GLN A 73 4.08 19.94 11.01
CA GLN A 73 3.20 21.09 11.29
C GLN A 73 3.42 21.69 12.68
N ARG A 74 3.88 20.90 13.65
CA ARG A 74 4.25 21.36 15.01
C ARG A 74 5.66 21.95 15.08
N GLY A 75 6.33 22.15 13.95
CA GLY A 75 7.68 22.70 13.88
C GLY A 75 8.79 21.67 14.12
N GLU A 76 8.47 20.37 14.14
CA GLU A 76 9.51 19.33 14.24
C GLU A 76 10.24 19.19 12.89
N GLY A 77 11.57 19.21 12.91
CA GLY A 77 12.37 18.94 11.71
C GLY A 77 12.03 17.56 11.13
N ARG A 78 11.89 17.48 9.80
CA ARG A 78 11.43 16.26 9.09
C ARG A 78 12.23 15.01 9.47
N ASP A 79 13.55 15.12 9.59
CA ASP A 79 14.41 13.98 9.94
C ASP A 79 14.20 13.51 11.38
N ARG A 80 13.95 14.44 12.30
CA ARG A 80 13.63 14.12 13.70
C ARG A 80 12.27 13.44 13.81
N ALA A 81 11.26 13.98 13.13
CA ALA A 81 9.93 13.40 13.03
C ALA A 81 9.99 11.98 12.44
N ARG A 82 10.79 11.77 11.39
CA ARG A 82 11.00 10.47 10.77
C ARG A 82 11.66 9.48 11.71
N SER A 83 12.76 9.86 12.36
CA SER A 83 13.44 9.02 13.34
C SER A 83 12.49 8.61 14.48
N ARG A 84 11.67 9.54 14.97
CA ARG A 84 10.68 9.28 16.02
C ARG A 84 9.61 8.28 15.58
N ILE A 85 9.06 8.44 14.38
CA ILE A 85 8.05 7.52 13.84
C ILE A 85 8.66 6.12 13.60
N THR A 86 9.85 6.04 13.01
CA THR A 86 10.55 4.76 12.81
C THR A 86 10.81 4.05 14.14
N ALA A 87 11.26 4.78 15.17
CA ALA A 87 11.46 4.22 16.51
C ALA A 87 10.15 3.72 17.12
N ALA A 88 9.05 4.47 16.97
CA ALA A 88 7.74 4.05 17.43
C ALA A 88 7.26 2.76 16.74
N TYR A 89 7.49 2.62 15.42
CA TYR A 89 7.14 1.40 14.70
C TYR A 89 7.95 0.19 15.16
N ARG A 90 9.25 0.35 15.38
CA ARG A 90 10.11 -0.73 15.91
C ARG A 90 9.60 -1.27 17.24
N LEU A 91 9.23 -0.38 18.17
CA LEU A 91 8.69 -0.77 19.48
C LEU A 91 7.36 -1.53 19.38
N ILE A 92 6.52 -1.21 18.39
CA ILE A 92 5.26 -1.93 18.14
C ILE A 92 5.54 -3.35 17.62
N ASP A 93 6.57 -3.52 16.79
CA ASP A 93 6.93 -4.81 16.20
C ASP A 93 7.64 -5.74 17.18
N GLU A 94 8.50 -5.21 18.06
CA GLU A 94 9.27 -5.99 19.04
C GLU A 94 8.42 -6.51 20.22
N GLY A 95 7.25 -5.90 20.48
CA GLY A 95 6.45 -6.15 21.69
C GLY A 95 5.21 -7.04 21.55
N ARG A 96 4.94 -7.61 20.37
CA ARG A 96 3.69 -8.38 20.12
C ARG A 96 3.97 -9.86 19.84
N GLU A 97 3.10 -10.72 20.37
CA GLU A 97 2.93 -12.07 19.82
C GLU A 97 2.70 -11.95 18.31
N GLN A 98 3.45 -12.72 17.52
CA GLN A 98 3.34 -12.67 16.07
C GLN A 98 1.94 -13.14 15.66
N PRO A 99 1.05 -12.25 15.19
CA PRO A 99 -0.29 -12.64 14.80
C PRO A 99 -0.19 -13.64 13.64
N ALA A 100 -1.13 -14.57 13.56
CA ALA A 100 -1.18 -15.52 12.45
C ALA A 100 -1.18 -14.78 11.11
N LEU A 101 -0.38 -15.28 10.17
CA LEU A 101 -0.32 -14.76 8.81
C LEU A 101 -1.66 -15.01 8.12
N GLN A 102 -2.26 -13.95 7.59
CA GLN A 102 -3.48 -14.00 6.79
C GLN A 102 -3.14 -13.61 5.35
N VAL A 103 -3.75 -14.28 4.39
CA VAL A 103 -3.57 -13.98 2.95
C VAL A 103 -4.89 -13.49 2.40
N ILE A 104 -4.89 -12.28 1.84
CA ILE A 104 -6.03 -11.71 1.13
C ILE A 104 -5.73 -11.75 -0.36
N ILE A 105 -6.62 -12.35 -1.15
CA ILE A 105 -6.42 -12.58 -2.59
C ILE A 105 -7.38 -11.68 -3.37
N GLY A 106 -6.85 -10.96 -4.36
CA GLY A 106 -7.66 -10.14 -5.24
C GLY A 106 -8.65 -10.96 -6.07
N PRO A 107 -9.80 -10.40 -6.47
CA PRO A 107 -10.83 -11.15 -7.19
C PRO A 107 -10.35 -11.82 -8.48
N ARG A 108 -9.31 -11.29 -9.14
CA ARG A 108 -8.74 -11.85 -10.38
C ARG A 108 -7.55 -12.78 -10.10
N GLY A 109 -7.15 -12.96 -8.84
CA GLY A 109 -6.05 -13.80 -8.41
C GLY A 109 -4.67 -13.30 -8.82
N LEU A 110 -4.56 -12.05 -9.29
CA LEU A 110 -3.32 -11.45 -9.78
C LEU A 110 -2.47 -10.87 -8.66
N PHE A 111 -3.11 -10.39 -7.60
CA PHE A 111 -2.43 -9.80 -6.44
C PHE A 111 -2.84 -10.54 -5.16
N ARG A 112 -1.84 -10.88 -4.33
CA ARG A 112 -2.03 -11.47 -3.01
C ARG A 112 -1.34 -10.59 -1.98
N LEU A 113 -2.01 -10.32 -0.87
CA LEU A 113 -1.48 -9.53 0.22
C LEU A 113 -1.33 -10.40 1.45
N HIS A 114 -0.14 -10.39 2.02
CA HIS A 114 0.21 -11.07 3.26
C HIS A 114 0.04 -10.07 4.40
N VAL A 115 -0.78 -10.41 5.38
CA VAL A 115 -1.21 -9.50 6.45
C VAL A 115 -1.00 -10.14 7.81
N ARG A 116 -0.48 -9.38 8.77
CA ARG A 116 -0.41 -9.75 10.18
C ARG A 116 -0.98 -8.63 11.05
N GLY A 117 -1.98 -8.95 11.87
CA GLY A 117 -2.58 -7.98 12.80
C GLY A 117 -3.08 -6.69 12.13
N GLY A 118 -3.61 -6.79 10.91
CA GLY A 118 -4.08 -5.64 10.12
C GLY A 118 -2.98 -4.83 9.41
N ARG A 119 -1.72 -5.29 9.45
CA ARG A 119 -0.58 -4.66 8.76
C ARG A 119 -0.15 -5.52 7.59
N VAL A 120 0.34 -4.87 6.54
CA VAL A 120 0.94 -5.55 5.38
C VAL A 120 2.31 -6.09 5.79
N ASP A 121 2.50 -7.40 5.65
CA ASP A 121 3.77 -8.12 5.86
C ASP A 121 4.50 -8.32 4.52
N GLY A 122 3.74 -8.45 3.43
CA GLY A 122 4.27 -8.57 2.08
C GLY A 122 3.17 -8.66 1.04
N ALA A 123 3.55 -8.78 -0.24
CA ALA A 123 2.62 -9.02 -1.33
C ALA A 123 3.27 -9.86 -2.42
N GLU A 124 2.43 -10.51 -3.21
CA GLU A 124 2.83 -11.30 -4.36
C GLU A 124 1.97 -10.95 -5.57
N VAL A 125 2.57 -11.03 -6.75
CA VAL A 125 1.86 -10.92 -8.03
C VAL A 125 2.01 -12.24 -8.77
N GLY A 126 0.91 -12.75 -9.32
CA GLY A 126 0.92 -13.94 -10.17
C GLY A 126 1.64 -13.69 -11.51
N PRO A 127 1.58 -14.65 -12.44
CA PRO A 127 2.06 -14.43 -13.81
C PRO A 127 1.32 -13.25 -14.44
N VAL A 128 2.05 -12.24 -14.91
CA VAL A 128 1.50 -11.02 -15.50
C VAL A 128 2.25 -10.61 -16.74
N THR A 129 1.60 -9.81 -17.57
CA THR A 129 2.14 -9.17 -18.77
C THR A 129 2.01 -7.65 -18.66
N PRO A 130 2.66 -6.87 -19.54
CA PRO A 130 2.48 -5.40 -19.54
C PRO A 130 1.01 -4.97 -19.69
N ALA A 131 0.20 -5.77 -20.40
CA ALA A 131 -1.21 -5.49 -20.63
C ALA A 131 -2.07 -5.63 -19.37
N ASP A 132 -1.58 -6.29 -18.32
CA ASP A 132 -2.33 -6.53 -17.08
C ASP A 132 -2.28 -5.36 -16.09
N THR A 133 -1.68 -4.22 -16.46
CA THR A 133 -1.48 -3.04 -15.59
C THR A 133 -2.74 -2.68 -14.79
N GLU A 134 -3.87 -2.47 -15.45
CA GLU A 134 -5.12 -2.10 -14.78
C GLU A 134 -5.72 -3.24 -13.98
N ARG A 135 -5.51 -4.50 -14.39
CA ARG A 135 -6.02 -5.68 -13.69
C ARG A 135 -5.28 -5.91 -12.38
N ILE A 136 -3.96 -5.72 -12.38
CA ILE A 136 -3.12 -5.76 -11.18
C ILE A 136 -3.51 -4.63 -10.23
N ALA A 137 -3.63 -3.40 -10.75
CA ALA A 137 -4.03 -2.25 -9.93
C ALA A 137 -5.43 -2.45 -9.33
N ALA A 138 -6.38 -2.95 -10.10
CA ALA A 138 -7.72 -3.27 -9.61
C ALA A 138 -7.70 -4.32 -8.49
N ASP A 139 -6.98 -5.44 -8.67
CA ASP A 139 -6.84 -6.45 -7.62
C ASP A 139 -6.16 -5.88 -6.36
N ALA A 140 -5.12 -5.07 -6.52
CA ALA A 140 -4.46 -4.42 -5.38
C ALA A 140 -5.40 -3.47 -4.64
N ARG A 141 -6.23 -2.68 -5.35
CA ARG A 141 -7.27 -1.83 -4.75
C ARG A 141 -8.30 -2.65 -3.99
N ASP A 142 -8.79 -3.73 -4.59
CA ASP A 142 -9.80 -4.60 -3.98
C ASP A 142 -9.29 -5.17 -2.66
N VAL A 143 -8.07 -5.71 -2.65
CA VAL A 143 -7.44 -6.31 -1.47
C VAL A 143 -7.13 -5.28 -0.38
N LEU A 144 -6.61 -4.10 -0.74
CA LEU A 144 -6.30 -3.04 0.22
C LEU A 144 -7.56 -2.39 0.80
N THR A 145 -8.64 -2.30 0.01
CA THR A 145 -9.96 -1.86 0.49
C THR A 145 -10.53 -2.86 1.48
N GLU A 146 -10.40 -4.16 1.22
CA GLU A 146 -10.81 -5.21 2.15
C GLU A 146 -10.05 -5.12 3.48
N LEU A 147 -8.73 -4.95 3.41
CA LEU A 147 -7.88 -4.73 4.59
C LEU A 147 -8.31 -3.48 5.38
N ALA A 148 -8.56 -2.37 4.70
CA ALA A 148 -8.97 -1.11 5.33
C ALA A 148 -10.37 -1.20 5.98
N GLY A 149 -11.26 -2.02 5.41
CA GLY A 149 -12.60 -2.26 5.92
C GLY A 149 -12.69 -3.19 7.12
N GLY A 150 -11.57 -3.79 7.56
CA GLY A 150 -11.53 -4.68 8.73
C GLY A 150 -12.33 -6.00 8.54
N ARG A 151 -12.71 -6.36 7.32
CA ARG A 151 -13.48 -7.58 7.01
C ARG A 151 -12.59 -8.82 6.88
N VAL A 152 -11.42 -8.82 7.51
CA VAL A 152 -10.49 -9.94 7.46
C VAL A 152 -10.97 -11.03 8.41
N GLY A 153 -11.96 -11.80 7.97
CA GLY A 153 -12.58 -12.86 8.77
C GLY A 153 -13.62 -13.75 8.08
N ALA A 154 -13.96 -13.52 6.81
CA ALA A 154 -15.09 -14.24 6.19
C ALA A 154 -14.75 -15.09 4.94
N ARG A 155 -13.51 -15.13 4.46
CA ARG A 155 -13.17 -15.92 3.27
C ARG A 155 -11.87 -16.67 3.51
N TYR A 156 -11.93 -17.99 3.36
CA TYR A 156 -10.89 -19.00 3.55
C TYR A 156 -10.74 -19.57 4.97
N ALA A 157 -11.69 -20.45 5.32
CA ALA A 157 -11.32 -21.69 5.98
C ALA A 157 -10.71 -22.62 4.91
N PRO A 158 -9.54 -23.24 5.11
CA PRO A 158 -9.09 -24.32 4.24
C PRO A 158 -10.10 -25.48 4.36
N ALA A 159 -10.64 -25.94 3.23
CA ALA A 159 -11.35 -27.21 3.18
C ALA A 159 -10.35 -28.30 3.60
N GLY A 160 -10.72 -29.04 4.65
CA GLY A 160 -10.04 -30.27 5.05
C GLY A 160 -10.30 -31.41 4.08
#